data_AF-A0A1B9DAB3-F1
#
_entry.id   AF-A0A1B9DAB3-F1
#
_cell.length_a   1.000
_cell.length_b   1.000
_cell.length_c   1.000
_cell.angle_alpha   90.00
_cell.angle_beta   90.00
_cell.angle_gamma   90.00
#
_symmetry.space_group_name_H-M   'P 1'
#
loop_
_entity.id
_entity.type
_entity.pdbx_description
1 polymer ?
#
loop_
_entity_poly.entity_id
_entity_poly.type
_entity_poly.pdbx_seq_one_letter_code
_entity_poly.pdbx_strand_id
1 'polypeptide(L)'
;MIGVNVASRLNITDDELRAGFTKYVARPMTLIVPISLALLVKSPNADTTWPDFFDCPLDGWLKAYWVLVCGFIGYILASICWPLILLRRDPRNRRTATIYLIACTLGVIVCVSRIATIGQHLDLSTWFWTGDTIIAIAFAYASSQSWRQKQRRLIDQ
;
A
#
# COMPACT_ATOMS: atom_id res chain seq x y z
N MET A 1 -15.45 3.81 -3.00
CA MET A 1 -16.12 4.24 -4.25
C MET A 1 -15.20 4.39 -5.47
N ILE A 2 -13.88 4.54 -5.33
CA ILE A 2 -12.96 4.50 -6.50
C ILE A 2 -13.07 3.17 -7.24
N GLY A 3 -13.10 2.05 -6.50
CA GLY A 3 -13.37 0.72 -7.06
C GLY A 3 -14.71 0.64 -7.81
N VAL A 4 -15.79 1.25 -7.29
CA VAL A 4 -17.12 1.25 -7.92
C VAL A 4 -17.16 2.13 -9.17
N ASN A 5 -16.50 3.31 -9.18
CA ASN A 5 -16.38 4.15 -10.38
C ASN A 5 -15.48 3.52 -11.44
N VAL A 6 -14.48 2.73 -11.03
CA VAL A 6 -13.66 1.92 -11.94
C VAL A 6 -14.48 0.73 -12.46
N ALA A 7 -15.25 0.07 -11.59
CA ALA A 7 -16.13 -1.05 -11.93
C ALA A 7 -17.20 -0.62 -12.95
N SER A 8 -17.85 0.52 -12.72
CA SER A 8 -18.83 1.10 -13.65
C SER A 8 -18.22 1.50 -14.99
N ARG A 9 -16.91 1.81 -15.03
CA ARG A 9 -16.20 2.11 -16.29
C ARG A 9 -15.70 0.86 -17.01
N LEU A 10 -15.48 -0.22 -16.27
CA LEU A 10 -15.03 -1.50 -16.78
C LEU A 10 -16.19 -2.49 -17.01
N ASN A 11 -17.46 -2.08 -16.81
CA ASN A 11 -18.63 -2.96 -16.80
C ASN A 11 -18.49 -4.14 -15.82
N ILE A 12 -17.77 -3.93 -14.73
CA ILE A 12 -17.58 -4.92 -13.66
C ILE A 12 -18.65 -4.65 -12.59
N THR A 13 -19.30 -5.70 -12.13
CA THR A 13 -20.27 -5.64 -11.03
C THR A 13 -19.57 -5.44 -9.67
N ASP A 14 -20.28 -4.90 -8.69
CA ASP A 14 -19.73 -4.74 -7.33
C ASP A 14 -19.31 -6.09 -6.72
N ASP A 15 -20.00 -7.18 -7.08
CA ASP A 15 -19.66 -8.55 -6.65
C ASP A 15 -18.36 -9.05 -7.27
N GLU A 16 -18.11 -8.79 -8.56
CA GLU A 16 -16.85 -9.13 -9.22
C GLU A 16 -15.67 -8.30 -8.66
N LEU A 17 -15.89 -7.02 -8.37
CA LEU A 17 -14.90 -6.18 -7.70
C LEU A 17 -14.56 -6.73 -6.31
N ARG A 18 -15.58 -7.11 -5.53
CA ARG A 18 -15.42 -7.69 -4.19
C ARG A 18 -14.72 -9.04 -4.25
N ALA A 19 -15.09 -9.90 -5.20
CA ALA A 19 -14.45 -11.19 -5.44
C ALA A 19 -12.97 -11.02 -5.83
N GLY A 20 -12.66 -10.05 -6.69
CA GLY A 20 -11.29 -9.67 -7.05
C GLY A 20 -10.48 -9.22 -5.83
N PHE A 21 -11.02 -8.30 -5.03
CA PHE A 21 -10.38 -7.86 -3.79
C PHE A 21 -10.12 -9.02 -2.83
N THR A 22 -11.11 -9.89 -2.60
CA THR A 22 -10.93 -11.05 -1.72
C THR A 22 -9.84 -11.99 -2.23
N LYS A 23 -9.83 -12.25 -3.54
CA LYS A 23 -8.88 -13.18 -4.17
C LYS A 23 -7.45 -12.65 -4.17
N TYR A 24 -7.26 -11.39 -4.56
CA TYR A 24 -5.93 -10.81 -4.81
C TYR A 24 -5.35 -10.02 -3.63
N VAL A 25 -6.18 -9.60 -2.67
CA VAL A 25 -5.73 -8.81 -1.51
C VAL A 25 -6.01 -9.52 -0.20
N ALA A 26 -7.27 -9.86 0.08
CA ALA A 26 -7.64 -10.37 1.40
C ALA A 26 -7.03 -11.75 1.69
N ARG A 27 -7.14 -12.72 0.77
CA ARG A 27 -6.55 -14.06 0.93
C ARG A 27 -5.02 -14.03 1.11
N PRO A 28 -4.23 -13.38 0.26
CA PRO A 28 -2.79 -13.34 0.50
C PRO A 28 -2.45 -12.61 1.80
N MET A 29 -3.18 -11.56 2.16
CA MET A 29 -2.98 -10.86 3.45
C MET A 29 -3.18 -11.80 4.65
N THR A 30 -4.16 -12.72 4.62
CA THR A 30 -4.36 -13.70 5.72
C THR A 30 -3.18 -14.64 5.92
N LEU A 31 -2.35 -14.86 4.89
CA LEU A 31 -1.13 -15.67 5.01
C LEU A 31 0.10 -14.80 5.32
N ILE A 32 0.19 -13.63 4.72
CA ILE A 32 1.36 -12.77 4.84
C ILE A 32 1.50 -12.20 6.25
N VAL A 33 0.40 -11.87 6.92
CA VAL A 33 0.42 -11.37 8.31
C VAL A 33 0.98 -12.40 9.31
N PRO A 34 0.52 -13.66 9.37
CA PRO A 34 1.11 -14.64 10.29
C PRO A 34 2.53 -15.02 9.89
N ILE A 35 2.85 -15.08 8.60
CA ILE A 35 4.23 -15.37 8.15
C ILE A 35 5.17 -14.23 8.55
N SER A 36 4.77 -12.97 8.35
CA SER A 36 5.58 -11.82 8.73
C SER A 36 5.81 -11.77 10.24
N LEU A 37 4.79 -12.08 11.04
CA LEU A 37 4.91 -12.22 12.48
C LEU A 37 5.89 -13.35 12.86
N ALA A 38 5.80 -14.51 12.21
CA ALA A 38 6.71 -15.63 12.47
C ALA A 38 8.17 -15.28 12.13
N LEU A 39 8.41 -14.56 11.02
CA LEU A 39 9.74 -14.09 10.64
C LEU A 39 10.29 -13.07 11.64
N LEU A 40 9.42 -12.17 12.13
CA LEU A 40 9.78 -11.18 13.14
C LEU A 40 10.18 -11.85 14.47
N VAL A 41 9.38 -12.78 14.97
CA VAL A 41 9.64 -13.52 16.23
C VAL A 41 10.89 -14.39 16.14
N LYS A 42 11.28 -14.85 14.95
CA LYS A 42 12.49 -15.65 14.75
C LYS A 42 13.78 -14.84 14.65
N SER A 43 13.68 -13.53 14.48
CA SER A 43 14.82 -12.62 14.31
C SER A 43 15.45 -12.28 15.67
N PRO A 44 16.71 -12.67 15.95
CA PRO A 44 17.40 -12.25 17.17
C PRO A 44 17.53 -10.73 17.28
N ASN A 45 17.63 -10.04 16.15
CA ASN A 45 17.74 -8.58 16.15
C ASN A 45 16.40 -7.90 16.47
N ALA A 46 15.26 -8.57 16.27
CA ALA A 46 13.95 -8.03 16.64
C ALA A 46 13.70 -8.04 18.16
N ASP A 47 14.36 -8.91 18.92
CA ASP A 47 14.26 -8.97 20.38
C ASP A 47 15.10 -7.90 21.10
N THR A 48 15.94 -7.19 20.35
CA THR A 48 16.78 -6.10 20.89
C THR A 48 16.05 -4.77 20.77
N THR A 49 16.18 -3.89 21.77
CA THR A 49 15.62 -2.54 21.72
C THR A 49 16.42 -1.66 20.77
N TRP A 50 15.80 -1.24 19.67
CA TRP A 50 16.36 -0.28 18.72
C TRP A 50 15.64 1.07 18.82
N PRO A 51 16.34 2.21 18.71
CA PRO A 51 15.71 3.53 18.60
C PRO A 51 14.81 3.64 17.37
N ASP A 52 15.21 3.00 16.28
CA ASP A 52 14.43 2.86 15.06
C ASP A 52 14.52 1.42 14.52
N PHE A 53 13.35 0.82 14.30
CA PHE A 53 13.24 -0.52 13.71
C PHE A 53 13.67 -0.55 12.23
N PHE A 54 13.56 0.57 11.51
CA PHE A 54 14.02 0.66 10.12
C PHE A 54 15.54 0.57 10.00
N ASP A 55 16.29 1.02 11.02
CA ASP A 55 17.76 0.96 11.06
C ASP A 55 18.30 -0.26 11.81
N CYS A 56 17.40 -1.14 12.27
CA CYS A 56 17.76 -2.41 12.88
C CYS A 56 18.64 -3.24 11.93
N PRO A 57 19.81 -3.76 12.39
CA PRO A 57 20.64 -4.65 11.60
C PRO A 57 19.85 -5.84 11.05
N LEU A 58 19.97 -6.07 9.75
CA LEU A 58 19.19 -7.10 9.06
C LEU A 58 19.86 -8.47 9.16
N ASP A 59 19.35 -9.35 10.03
CA ASP A 59 19.65 -10.79 9.96
C ASP A 59 18.87 -11.49 8.84
N GLY A 60 19.11 -12.78 8.63
CA GLY A 60 18.44 -13.55 7.57
C GLY A 60 16.91 -13.54 7.66
N TRP A 61 16.35 -13.55 8.87
CA TRP A 61 14.90 -13.53 9.10
C TRP A 61 14.32 -12.16 8.83
N LEU A 62 14.99 -11.10 9.30
CA LEU A 62 14.57 -9.73 9.10
C LEU A 62 14.66 -9.32 7.62
N LYS A 63 15.67 -9.82 6.88
CA LYS A 63 15.74 -9.69 5.41
C LYS A 63 14.52 -10.32 4.74
N ALA A 64 14.20 -11.57 5.10
CA ALA A 64 13.02 -12.26 4.56
C ALA A 64 11.71 -11.52 4.89
N TYR A 65 11.60 -11.01 6.12
CA TYR A 65 10.47 -10.19 6.57
C TYR A 65 10.29 -8.96 5.68
N TRP A 66 11.36 -8.17 5.47
CA TRP A 66 11.27 -6.96 4.65
C TRP A 66 10.98 -7.26 3.18
N VAL A 67 11.55 -8.32 2.61
CA VAL A 67 11.22 -8.75 1.24
C VAL A 67 9.74 -9.12 1.14
N LEU A 68 9.21 -9.86 2.11
CA LEU A 68 7.81 -10.28 2.11
C LEU A 68 6.87 -9.07 2.25
N VAL A 69 7.11 -8.21 3.24
CA VAL A 69 6.25 -7.06 3.55
C VAL A 69 6.33 -6.00 2.45
N CYS A 70 7.54 -5.55 2.07
CA CYS A 70 7.70 -4.56 1.00
C CYS A 70 7.27 -5.13 -0.35
N GLY A 71 7.52 -6.42 -0.61
CA GLY A 71 7.06 -7.08 -1.83
C GLY A 71 5.54 -7.10 -1.94
N PHE A 72 4.83 -7.42 -0.84
CA PHE A 72 3.37 -7.43 -0.83
C PHE A 72 2.75 -6.04 -0.89
N ILE A 73 3.29 -5.07 -0.15
CA ILE A 73 2.84 -3.68 -0.21
C ILE A 73 3.07 -3.13 -1.62
N GLY A 74 4.26 -3.34 -2.19
CA GLY A 74 4.58 -2.97 -3.57
C GLY A 74 3.63 -3.61 -4.58
N TYR A 75 3.31 -4.89 -4.42
CA TYR A 75 2.32 -5.60 -5.23
C TYR A 75 0.94 -4.95 -5.18
N ILE A 76 0.43 -4.65 -3.97
CA ILE A 76 -0.88 -4.00 -3.81
C ILE A 76 -0.86 -2.61 -4.45
N LEU A 77 0.15 -1.79 -4.16
CA LEU A 77 0.25 -0.43 -4.70
C LEU A 77 0.33 -0.44 -6.24
N ALA A 78 1.14 -1.34 -6.81
CA ALA A 78 1.24 -1.51 -8.25
C ALA A 78 -0.09 -1.95 -8.88
N SER A 79 -0.83 -2.86 -8.23
CA SER A 79 -2.14 -3.31 -8.71
C SER A 79 -3.18 -2.17 -8.75
N ILE A 80 -3.05 -1.17 -7.87
CA ILE A 80 -3.92 0.01 -7.81
C ILE A 80 -3.53 1.06 -8.85
N CYS A 81 -2.26 1.13 -9.26
CA CYS A 81 -1.82 2.09 -10.28
C CYS A 81 -2.55 1.94 -11.62
N TRP A 82 -2.75 0.70 -12.10
CA TRP A 82 -3.43 0.45 -13.37
C TRP A 82 -4.85 1.05 -13.46
N PRO A 83 -5.79 0.75 -12.54
CA PRO A 83 -7.12 1.34 -12.57
C PRO A 83 -7.11 2.86 -12.35
N LEU A 84 -6.16 3.40 -11.58
CA LEU A 84 -6.02 4.84 -11.41
C LEU A 84 -5.58 5.55 -12.70
N ILE A 85 -4.71 4.93 -13.50
CA ILE A 85 -4.32 5.46 -14.83
C ILE A 85 -5.55 5.54 -15.74
N LEU A 86 -6.40 4.51 -15.73
CA LEU A 86 -7.66 4.53 -16.47
C LEU A 86 -8.58 5.66 -15.98
N LEU A 87 -8.75 5.79 -14.66
CA LEU A 87 -9.60 6.82 -14.05
C LEU A 87 -9.08 8.24 -14.32
N ARG A 88 -7.76 8.41 -14.50
CA ARG A 88 -7.13 9.70 -14.83
C ARG A 88 -7.60 10.27 -16.17
N ARG A 89 -8.12 9.43 -17.08
CA ARG A 89 -8.68 9.88 -18.36
C ARG A 89 -9.99 10.66 -18.21
N ASP A 90 -10.69 10.52 -17.08
CA ASP A 90 -11.91 11.25 -16.80
C ASP A 90 -11.58 12.63 -16.19
N PRO A 91 -11.93 13.76 -16.85
CA PRO A 91 -11.61 15.10 -16.37
C PRO A 91 -12.20 15.40 -14.98
N ARG A 92 -13.32 14.76 -14.60
CA ARG A 92 -13.96 14.96 -13.29
C ARG A 92 -13.14 14.42 -12.13
N ASN A 93 -12.39 13.34 -12.35
CA ASN A 93 -11.64 12.63 -11.30
C ASN A 93 -10.12 12.74 -11.45
N ARG A 94 -9.63 13.45 -12.48
CA ARG A 94 -8.21 13.53 -12.84
C ARG A 94 -7.30 14.00 -11.71
N ARG A 95 -7.70 15.02 -10.94
CA ARG A 95 -6.87 15.57 -9.84
C ARG A 95 -6.66 14.52 -8.75
N THR A 96 -7.75 13.93 -8.30
CA THR A 96 -7.78 12.87 -7.28
C THR A 96 -6.99 11.64 -7.73
N ALA A 97 -7.22 11.15 -8.95
CA ALA A 97 -6.48 10.02 -9.51
C ALA A 97 -4.96 10.30 -9.63
N THR A 98 -4.58 11.54 -9.97
CA THR A 98 -3.16 11.93 -10.07
C THR A 98 -2.47 11.93 -8.70
N ILE A 99 -3.12 12.48 -7.67
CA ILE A 99 -2.58 12.46 -6.29
C ILE A 99 -2.35 11.01 -5.83
N TYR A 100 -3.29 10.10 -6.10
CA TYR A 100 -3.12 8.69 -5.73
C TYR A 100 -2.03 7.99 -6.52
N LEU A 101 -1.92 8.26 -7.81
CA LEU A 101 -0.84 7.69 -8.61
C LEU A 101 0.51 8.09 -8.06
N ILE A 102 0.70 9.38 -7.75
CA ILE A 102 1.95 9.87 -7.15
C ILE A 102 2.23 9.15 -5.85
N ALA A 103 1.25 9.06 -4.94
CA ALA A 103 1.42 8.37 -3.67
C ALA A 103 1.74 6.87 -3.83
N CYS A 104 1.05 6.16 -4.72
CA CYS A 104 1.33 4.75 -4.99
C CYS A 104 2.71 4.56 -5.60
N THR A 105 3.13 5.42 -6.54
CA THR A 105 4.47 5.35 -7.12
C THR A 105 5.57 5.61 -6.10
N LEU A 106 5.38 6.57 -5.20
CA LEU A 106 6.33 6.84 -4.11
C LEU A 106 6.42 5.63 -3.16
N GLY A 107 5.29 5.02 -2.79
CA GLY A 107 5.31 3.83 -1.96
C GLY A 107 5.97 2.62 -2.61
N VAL A 108 5.80 2.42 -3.92
CA VAL A 108 6.54 1.40 -4.66
C VAL A 108 8.04 1.70 -4.63
N ILE A 109 8.45 2.95 -4.86
CA ILE A 109 9.87 3.35 -4.81
C ILE A 109 10.47 3.08 -3.43
N VAL A 110 9.78 3.43 -2.35
CA VAL A 110 10.22 3.19 -0.96
C VAL A 110 10.35 1.69 -0.68
N CYS A 111 9.38 0.88 -1.12
CA CYS A 111 9.45 -0.58 -0.98
C CYS A 111 10.63 -1.17 -1.77
N VAL A 112 10.83 -0.73 -3.01
CA VAL A 112 11.95 -1.17 -3.86
C VAL A 112 13.28 -0.75 -3.26
N SER A 113 13.40 0.49 -2.76
CA SER A 113 14.62 0.95 -2.09
C SER A 113 14.93 0.11 -0.85
N ARG A 114 13.91 -0.33 -0.08
CA ARG A 114 14.14 -1.23 1.07
C ARG A 114 14.80 -2.52 0.62
N ILE A 115 14.22 -3.14 -0.40
CA ILE A 115 14.64 -4.44 -0.90
C ILE A 115 16.04 -4.33 -1.54
N ALA A 116 16.28 -3.30 -2.34
CA ALA A 116 17.54 -3.07 -3.04
C ALA A 116 18.72 -2.79 -2.10
N THR A 117 18.45 -2.28 -0.90
CA THR A 117 19.46 -1.90 0.10
C THR A 117 19.66 -2.98 1.16
N ILE A 118 19.00 -4.14 1.01
CA ILE A 118 19.24 -5.30 1.87
C ILE A 118 20.71 -5.72 1.78
N GLY A 119 21.39 -5.72 2.93
CA GLY A 119 22.81 -6.06 3.03
C GLY A 119 23.76 -4.87 2.82
N GLN A 120 23.23 -3.67 2.59
CA GLN A 120 23.99 -2.43 2.64
C GLN A 120 23.75 -1.74 4.00
N HIS A 121 24.78 -1.15 4.59
CA HIS A 121 24.68 -0.36 5.83
C HIS A 121 24.30 1.09 5.52
N LEU A 122 23.19 1.28 4.82
CA LEU A 122 22.64 2.61 4.54
C LEU A 122 21.54 2.93 5.54
N ASP A 123 21.71 4.03 6.27
CA ASP A 123 20.62 4.64 7.04
C ASP A 123 19.61 5.21 6.04
N LEU A 124 18.43 4.60 6.05
CA LEU A 124 17.30 5.00 5.22
C LEU A 124 16.06 5.28 6.07
N SER A 125 16.17 5.29 7.40
CA SER A 125 15.04 5.51 8.30
C SER A 125 14.26 6.76 7.92
N THR A 126 14.95 7.89 7.74
CA THR A 126 14.30 9.16 7.38
C THR A 126 13.57 9.07 6.04
N TRP A 127 14.13 8.32 5.08
CA TRP A 127 13.49 8.08 3.78
C TRP A 127 12.22 7.22 3.91
N PHE A 128 12.26 6.19 4.77
CA PHE A 128 11.09 5.36 5.07
C PHE A 128 10.00 6.18 5.76
N TRP A 129 10.33 6.96 6.79
CA TRP A 129 9.37 7.77 7.54
C TRP A 129 8.69 8.82 6.66
N THR A 130 9.46 9.54 5.84
CA THR A 130 8.89 10.56 4.94
C THR A 130 8.01 9.92 3.87
N GLY A 131 8.46 8.81 3.28
CA GLY A 131 7.68 8.02 2.33
C GLY A 131 6.36 7.51 2.92
N ASP A 132 6.42 6.85 4.08
CA ASP A 132 5.25 6.32 4.77
C ASP A 132 4.26 7.43 5.16
N THR A 133 4.76 8.56 5.64
CA THR A 133 3.92 9.71 5.99
C THR A 133 3.15 10.24 4.77
N ILE A 134 3.81 10.38 3.62
CA ILE A 134 3.15 10.84 2.38
C ILE A 134 2.05 9.86 1.97
N ILE A 135 2.33 8.56 2.05
CA ILE A 135 1.39 7.49 1.70
C ILE A 135 0.19 7.51 2.66
N ALA A 136 0.44 7.62 3.96
CA ALA A 136 -0.59 7.70 4.99
C ALA A 136 -1.51 8.92 4.77
N ILE A 137 -0.95 10.09 4.48
CA ILE A 137 -1.72 11.29 4.15
C ILE A 137 -2.58 11.06 2.90
N ALA A 138 -2.03 10.44 1.86
CA ALA A 138 -2.79 10.14 0.65
C ALA A 138 -3.95 9.18 0.93
N PHE A 139 -3.74 8.10 1.69
CA PHE A 139 -4.81 7.18 2.09
C PHE A 139 -5.87 7.85 2.97
N ALA A 140 -5.46 8.67 3.95
CA ALA A 140 -6.38 9.45 4.76
C ALA A 140 -7.24 10.38 3.91
N TYR A 141 -6.63 11.06 2.93
CA TYR A 141 -7.35 11.88 1.96
C TYR A 141 -8.34 11.03 1.14
N ALA A 142 -7.98 9.81 0.72
CA ALA A 142 -8.87 8.87 0.03
C ALA A 142 -10.10 8.48 0.80
N SER A 143 -9.90 8.10 2.05
CA SER A 143 -11.00 7.74 2.95
C SER A 143 -11.92 8.95 3.15
N SER A 144 -11.36 10.14 3.33
CA SER A 144 -12.14 11.38 3.48
C SER A 144 -12.99 11.70 2.26
N GLN A 145 -12.44 11.57 1.04
CA GLN A 145 -13.16 11.85 -0.21
C GLN A 145 -14.26 10.82 -0.47
N SER A 146 -13.97 9.54 -0.24
CA SER A 146 -14.97 8.47 -0.38
C SER A 146 -16.14 8.67 0.60
N TRP A 147 -15.87 9.15 1.82
CA TRP A 147 -16.92 9.46 2.80
C TRP A 147 -17.76 10.67 2.38
N ARG A 148 -17.12 11.78 1.99
CA ARG A 148 -17.82 12.99 1.53
C ARG A 148 -18.77 12.70 0.35
N GLN A 149 -18.36 11.85 -0.58
CA GLN A 149 -19.21 11.46 -1.70
C GLN A 149 -20.41 10.62 -1.28
N LYS A 150 -20.24 9.71 -0.32
CA LYS A 150 -21.35 8.93 0.25
C LYS A 150 -22.36 9.84 0.96
N GLN A 151 -21.88 10.81 1.72
CA GLN A 151 -22.73 11.78 2.43
C GLN A 151 -23.56 12.64 1.47
N ARG A 152 -22.96 13.16 0.38
CA ARG A 152 -23.71 13.93 -0.62
C ARG A 152 -24.89 13.15 -1.21
N ARG A 153 -24.68 11.87 -1.55
CA ARG A 153 -25.76 11.02 -2.10
C ARG A 153 -26.91 10.80 -1.13
N LEU A 154 -26.65 10.78 0.19
CA LEU A 154 -27.69 10.62 1.20
C LEU A 154 -28.51 11.89 1.43
N ILE A 155 -27.93 13.06 1.15
CA ILE A 155 -28.61 14.36 1.29
C ILE A 155 -29.47 14.66 0.05
N ASP A 156 -29.06 14.17 -1.12
CA ASP A 156 -29.80 14.35 -2.39
C ASP A 156 -30.96 13.33 -2.56
N GLN A 157 -31.22 12.45 -1.59
CA GLN A 157 -32.32 11.46 -1.55
C GLN A 157 -33.41 11.88 -0.57
#